data_AF-A0AAV2G6X0-F1
#
_entry.id   AF-A0AAV2G6X0-F1
#
_cell.length_a   1.000
_cell.length_b   1.000
_cell.length_c   1.000
_cell.angle_alpha   90.00
_cell.angle_beta   90.00
_cell.angle_gamma   90.00
#
_symmetry.space_group_name_H-M   'P 1'
#
loop_
_entity.id
_entity.type
_entity.pdbx_description
1 polymer ?
#
loop_
_entity_poly.entity_id
_entity_poly.type
_entity_poly.pdbx_seq_one_letter_code
_entity_poly.pdbx_strand_id
1 'polypeptide(L)'
;MEEGYPPLVAFHEDRLVFAGNDAETQSIQFSEVSNYTNFSITDETGDVQPQLSFSIRLSSINRQSIQWMRSMGRGLVVGTDTNIWCISPNHEKGSFANNSLSTRTIASLSSAGTPPVSVVSALLFSHGSGQTLRAIIGDIERGYQFPDLTLSAEHMLMSGINQMAFQEDPYALLWILRHDGELVGCTFDPENEVLAWHTHSLGGNAKVHSMASFIHSASGQSELWLFDSSRISQ
;
A
#
# COMPACT_ATOMS: atom_id res chain seq x y z
N MET A 1 -10.76 5.64 -26.24
CA MET A 1 -9.89 4.59 -25.67
C MET A 1 -8.46 4.80 -26.15
N GLU A 2 -7.87 5.96 -25.85
CA GLU A 2 -6.49 6.32 -26.24
C GLU A 2 -5.65 6.79 -25.03
N GLU A 3 -6.28 6.82 -23.85
CA GLU A 3 -5.65 7.07 -22.55
C GLU A 3 -5.42 5.70 -21.91
N GLY A 4 -4.16 5.37 -21.60
CA GLY A 4 -3.77 4.03 -21.13
C GLY A 4 -4.57 3.54 -19.91
N TYR A 5 -4.65 2.22 -19.76
CA TYR A 5 -5.31 1.62 -18.60
C TYR A 5 -4.56 1.97 -17.31
N PRO A 6 -5.25 2.41 -16.24
CA PRO A 6 -4.61 2.73 -14.98
C PRO A 6 -3.98 1.47 -14.37
N PRO A 7 -2.67 1.47 -14.06
CA PRO A 7 -1.98 0.30 -13.53
C PRO A 7 -2.28 0.04 -12.04
N LEU A 8 -2.81 1.03 -11.32
CA LEU A 8 -3.05 0.95 -9.88
C LEU A 8 -4.53 0.83 -9.55
N VAL A 9 -4.86 -0.11 -8.66
CA VAL A 9 -6.21 -0.44 -8.23
C VAL A 9 -6.28 -0.50 -6.71
N ALA A 10 -7.33 0.07 -6.11
CA ALA A 10 -7.65 -0.08 -4.70
C ALA A 10 -9.16 -0.12 -4.48
N PHE A 11 -9.57 -0.44 -3.26
CA PHE A 11 -10.94 -0.29 -2.78
C PHE A 11 -10.96 0.67 -1.58
N HIS A 12 -11.97 1.53 -1.52
CA HIS A 12 -12.18 2.44 -0.40
C HIS A 12 -13.64 2.88 -0.34
N GLU A 13 -14.26 2.83 0.83
CA GLU A 13 -15.64 3.31 1.07
C GLU A 13 -16.66 2.78 0.03
N ASP A 14 -16.58 1.47 -0.24
CA ASP A 14 -17.43 0.76 -1.21
C ASP A 14 -17.36 1.29 -2.64
N ARG A 15 -16.16 1.76 -3.03
CA ARG A 15 -15.84 2.18 -4.40
C ARG A 15 -14.58 1.47 -4.88
N LEU A 16 -14.57 1.14 -6.17
CA LEU A 16 -13.36 0.76 -6.88
C LEU A 16 -12.59 2.03 -7.26
N VAL A 17 -11.28 2.03 -7.04
CA VAL A 17 -10.42 3.20 -7.22
C VAL A 17 -9.31 2.89 -8.21
N PHE A 18 -9.14 3.75 -9.20
CA PHE A 18 -8.09 3.66 -10.22
C PHE A 18 -7.16 4.87 -10.18
N ALA A 19 -5.87 4.63 -10.43
CA ALA A 19 -4.87 5.69 -10.54
C ALA A 19 -3.67 5.30 -11.42
N GLY A 20 -2.82 6.27 -11.73
CA GLY A 20 -1.51 6.03 -12.35
C GLY A 20 -1.50 5.98 -13.87
N ASN A 21 -2.53 6.50 -14.55
CA ASN A 21 -2.52 6.65 -16.02
C ASN A 21 -1.33 7.54 -16.46
N ASP A 22 -0.60 7.14 -17.51
CA ASP A 22 0.55 7.87 -18.06
C ASP A 22 0.21 9.31 -18.48
N ALA A 23 -1.01 9.53 -18.98
CA ALA A 23 -1.51 10.85 -19.37
C ALA A 23 -1.84 11.71 -18.15
N GLU A 24 -2.32 11.09 -17.06
CA GLU A 24 -2.78 11.76 -15.84
C GLU A 24 -2.21 11.12 -14.58
N THR A 25 -0.89 11.21 -14.38
CA THR A 25 -0.14 10.50 -13.32
C THR A 25 -0.54 10.85 -11.89
N GLN A 26 -1.33 11.92 -11.71
CA GLN A 26 -1.80 12.46 -10.42
C GLN A 26 -3.32 12.33 -10.25
N SER A 27 -4.02 11.73 -11.22
CA SER A 27 -5.47 11.57 -11.24
C SER A 27 -5.85 10.27 -10.56
N ILE A 28 -6.90 10.34 -9.73
CA ILE A 28 -7.49 9.22 -9.02
C ILE A 28 -8.98 9.23 -9.32
N GLN A 29 -9.49 8.13 -9.84
CA GLN A 29 -10.89 7.98 -10.22
C GLN A 29 -11.58 6.99 -9.28
N PHE A 30 -12.77 7.33 -8.82
CA PHE A 30 -13.58 6.52 -7.92
C PHE A 30 -14.86 6.10 -8.64
N SER A 31 -15.21 4.81 -8.59
CA SER A 31 -16.48 4.32 -9.12
C SER A 31 -17.67 4.87 -8.32
N GLU A 32 -18.87 4.69 -8.86
CA GLU A 32 -20.11 4.77 -8.08
C GLU A 32 -20.07 3.81 -6.87
N VAL A 33 -20.71 4.20 -5.77
CA VAL A 33 -20.87 3.37 -4.56
C VAL A 33 -21.61 2.08 -4.90
N SER A 34 -21.09 0.94 -4.45
CA SER A 34 -21.64 -0.41 -4.70
C SER A 34 -21.74 -0.82 -6.19
N ASN A 35 -21.30 0.03 -7.13
CA ASN A 35 -21.32 -0.24 -8.56
C ASN A 35 -19.93 -0.01 -9.16
N TYR A 36 -19.07 -0.99 -8.97
CA TYR A 36 -17.63 -0.94 -9.27
C TYR A 36 -17.29 -0.77 -10.76
N THR A 37 -18.26 -0.97 -11.65
CA THR A 37 -18.07 -0.81 -13.09
C THR A 37 -18.56 0.52 -13.64
N ASN A 38 -19.28 1.32 -12.82
CA ASN A 38 -19.83 2.59 -13.27
C ASN A 38 -18.93 3.77 -12.85
N PHE A 39 -18.34 4.42 -13.85
CA PHE A 39 -17.53 5.63 -13.70
C PHE A 39 -18.22 6.89 -14.24
N SER A 40 -19.53 6.82 -14.48
CA SER A 40 -20.33 7.96 -14.95
C SER A 40 -20.52 9.00 -13.85
N ILE A 41 -20.24 10.26 -14.18
CA ILE A 41 -20.33 11.40 -13.25
C ILE A 41 -21.76 11.93 -13.07
N THR A 42 -22.67 11.55 -13.97
CA THR A 42 -24.09 11.90 -13.95
C THR A 42 -24.94 10.65 -13.98
N ASP A 43 -26.13 10.73 -13.41
CA ASP A 43 -27.17 9.73 -13.58
C ASP A 43 -27.85 9.83 -14.97
N GLU A 44 -28.91 9.06 -15.17
CA GLU A 44 -29.68 9.04 -16.42
C GLU A 44 -30.40 10.38 -16.71
N THR A 45 -30.62 11.23 -15.70
CA THR A 45 -31.24 12.56 -15.86
C THR A 45 -30.22 13.67 -16.07
N GLY A 46 -28.93 13.35 -15.99
CA GLY A 46 -27.84 14.31 -16.12
C GLY A 46 -27.48 15.01 -14.81
N ASP A 47 -28.03 14.56 -13.68
CA ASP A 47 -27.78 15.14 -12.37
C ASP A 47 -26.55 14.50 -11.70
N VAL A 48 -25.83 15.30 -10.93
CA VAL A 48 -24.67 14.84 -10.14
C VAL A 48 -25.13 14.54 -8.73
N GLN A 49 -24.98 13.29 -8.31
CA GLN A 49 -25.34 12.82 -6.97
C GLN A 49 -24.11 12.39 -6.17
N PRO A 50 -24.14 12.46 -4.81
CA PRO A 50 -22.99 12.12 -3.97
C PRO A 50 -22.43 10.70 -4.17
N GLN A 51 -23.28 9.74 -4.50
CA GLN A 51 -22.90 8.33 -4.70
C GLN A 51 -22.25 8.05 -6.05
N LEU A 52 -22.38 8.95 -7.04
CA LEU A 52 -21.83 8.75 -8.38
C LEU A 52 -20.30 8.80 -8.39
N SER A 53 -19.74 8.43 -9.53
CA SER A 53 -18.31 8.51 -9.80
C SER A 53 -17.78 9.94 -9.69
N PHE A 54 -16.53 10.06 -9.28
CA PHE A 54 -15.81 11.32 -9.31
C PHE A 54 -14.31 11.09 -9.43
N SER A 55 -13.60 12.14 -9.85
CA SER A 55 -12.14 12.13 -9.97
C SER A 55 -11.52 13.21 -9.11
N ILE A 56 -10.37 12.91 -8.53
CA ILE A 56 -9.55 13.82 -7.76
C ILE A 56 -8.18 13.91 -8.42
N ARG A 57 -7.62 15.11 -8.44
CA ARG A 57 -6.22 15.31 -8.79
C ARG A 57 -5.41 15.70 -7.56
N LEU A 58 -4.28 15.03 -7.36
CA LEU A 58 -3.31 15.44 -6.34
C LEU A 58 -2.62 16.74 -6.77
N SER A 59 -3.08 17.86 -6.22
CA SER A 59 -2.57 19.19 -6.54
C SER A 59 -1.23 19.44 -5.85
N SER A 60 -0.13 19.26 -6.58
CA SER A 60 1.22 19.60 -6.12
C SER A 60 1.94 20.54 -7.07
N ILE A 61 2.96 21.26 -6.58
CA ILE A 61 3.78 22.16 -7.38
C ILE A 61 4.65 21.39 -8.39
N ASN A 62 5.07 20.18 -8.03
CA ASN A 62 5.88 19.31 -8.87
C ASN A 62 4.99 18.22 -9.48
N ARG A 63 5.39 17.71 -10.65
CA ARG A 63 4.78 16.50 -11.22
C ARG A 63 5.16 15.32 -10.33
N GLN A 64 4.18 14.47 -10.05
CA GLN A 64 4.30 13.30 -9.19
C GLN A 64 3.66 12.10 -9.86
N SER A 65 4.15 10.92 -9.52
CA SER A 65 3.60 9.65 -9.99
C SER A 65 3.10 8.86 -8.79
N ILE A 66 1.83 8.48 -8.82
CA ILE A 66 1.25 7.61 -7.80
C ILE A 66 1.88 6.23 -7.92
N GLN A 67 2.33 5.68 -6.78
CA GLN A 67 3.02 4.38 -6.69
C GLN A 67 2.12 3.31 -6.07
N TRP A 68 1.27 3.70 -5.12
CA TRP A 68 0.31 2.80 -4.48
C TRP A 68 -0.81 3.59 -3.81
N MET A 69 -1.92 2.89 -3.54
CA MET A 69 -3.07 3.41 -2.78
C MET A 69 -3.52 2.36 -1.77
N ARG A 70 -3.83 2.77 -0.54
CA ARG A 70 -4.30 1.86 0.51
C ARG A 70 -5.29 2.57 1.44
N SER A 71 -6.43 1.94 1.68
CA SER A 71 -7.39 2.41 2.68
C SER A 71 -6.79 2.25 4.09
N MET A 72 -6.89 3.28 4.92
CA MET A 72 -6.45 3.26 6.31
C MET A 72 -7.39 4.13 7.15
N GLY A 73 -8.16 3.49 8.04
CA GLY A 73 -9.24 4.15 8.76
C GLY A 73 -10.23 4.79 7.78
N ARG A 74 -10.47 6.10 7.95
CA ARG A 74 -11.38 6.90 7.12
C ARG A 74 -10.73 7.59 5.92
N GLY A 75 -9.44 7.35 5.72
CA GLY A 75 -8.66 7.96 4.65
C GLY A 75 -8.21 6.93 3.62
N LEU A 76 -8.16 7.35 2.37
CA LEU A 76 -7.36 6.69 1.35
C LEU A 76 -5.95 7.30 1.40
N VAL A 77 -4.97 6.50 1.82
CA VAL A 77 -3.56 6.90 1.84
C VAL A 77 -2.96 6.59 0.48
N VAL A 78 -2.25 7.57 -0.08
CA VAL A 78 -1.67 7.50 -1.42
C VAL A 78 -0.18 7.81 -1.35
N GLY A 79 0.64 6.83 -1.71
CA GLY A 79 2.08 7.00 -1.84
C GLY A 79 2.44 7.46 -3.25
N THR A 80 3.23 8.51 -3.34
CA THR A 80 3.81 8.99 -4.59
C THR A 80 5.33 8.90 -4.55
N ASP A 81 5.98 9.14 -5.68
CA ASP A 81 7.45 9.28 -5.80
C ASP A 81 8.05 10.46 -5.00
N THR A 82 7.25 11.27 -4.31
CA THR A 82 7.73 12.45 -3.57
C THR A 82 7.03 12.71 -2.23
N ASN A 83 5.75 12.37 -2.11
CA ASN A 83 4.92 12.66 -0.94
C ASN A 83 3.99 11.50 -0.59
N ILE A 84 3.56 11.47 0.67
CA ILE A 84 2.44 10.66 1.14
C ILE A 84 1.23 11.58 1.32
N TRP A 85 0.13 11.22 0.68
CA TRP A 85 -1.14 11.94 0.73
C TRP A 85 -2.18 11.14 1.52
N CYS A 86 -3.11 11.85 2.15
CA CYS A 86 -4.34 11.29 2.69
C CYS A 86 -5.53 12.01 2.06
N ILE A 87 -6.46 11.23 1.51
CA ILE A 87 -7.73 11.68 0.97
C ILE A 87 -8.81 11.23 1.94
N SER A 88 -9.52 12.17 2.53
CA SER A 88 -10.53 11.87 3.54
C SER A 88 -11.74 12.78 3.40
N PRO A 89 -12.87 12.48 4.06
CA PRO A 89 -13.93 13.46 4.24
C PRO A 89 -13.40 14.75 4.87
N ASN A 90 -13.95 15.89 4.45
CA ASN A 90 -13.57 17.21 4.95
C ASN A 90 -14.04 17.48 6.40
N HIS A 91 -14.97 16.67 6.92
CA HIS A 91 -15.52 16.74 8.27
C HIS A 91 -15.65 15.35 8.90
N GLU A 92 -15.64 15.29 10.24
CA GLU A 92 -15.69 14.03 10.98
C GLU A 92 -16.96 13.20 10.74
N LYS A 93 -18.09 13.83 10.39
CA LYS A 93 -19.33 13.14 10.03
C LYS A 93 -19.66 13.25 8.55
N GLY A 94 -18.70 13.68 7.74
CA GLY A 94 -18.84 13.77 6.29
C GLY A 94 -18.80 12.40 5.63
N SER A 95 -19.53 12.26 4.52
CA SER A 95 -19.47 11.09 3.65
C SER A 95 -18.28 11.19 2.69
N PHE A 96 -17.77 10.03 2.25
CA PHE A 96 -16.77 9.96 1.19
C PHE A 96 -17.47 10.14 -0.18
N ALA A 97 -17.68 11.40 -0.57
CA ALA A 97 -18.44 11.77 -1.74
C ALA A 97 -17.87 13.02 -2.42
N ASN A 98 -18.26 13.23 -3.67
CA ASN A 98 -17.87 14.40 -4.45
C ASN A 98 -18.15 15.71 -3.65
N ASN A 99 -17.26 16.70 -3.80
CA ASN A 99 -17.28 18.00 -3.09
C ASN A 99 -17.18 17.96 -1.55
N SER A 100 -17.06 16.78 -0.93
CA SER A 100 -16.97 16.61 0.54
C SER A 100 -15.63 16.04 1.00
N LEU A 101 -14.60 16.14 0.16
CA LEU A 101 -13.28 15.55 0.41
C LEU A 101 -12.21 16.61 0.66
N SER A 102 -11.23 16.25 1.46
CA SER A 102 -9.99 16.98 1.66
C SER A 102 -8.83 16.11 1.20
N THR A 103 -7.95 16.68 0.38
CA THR A 103 -6.69 16.06 -0.04
C THR A 103 -5.56 16.78 0.67
N ARG A 104 -4.76 16.05 1.45
CA ARG A 104 -3.67 16.65 2.24
C ARG A 104 -2.41 15.81 2.13
N THR A 105 -1.27 16.48 1.99
CA THR A 105 0.03 15.84 2.22
C THR A 105 0.19 15.60 3.72
N ILE A 106 0.43 14.35 4.11
CA ILE A 106 0.70 13.96 5.50
C ILE A 106 2.19 13.76 5.77
N ALA A 107 3.00 13.56 4.73
CA ALA A 107 4.46 13.61 4.82
C ALA A 107 5.12 13.91 3.46
N SER A 108 6.25 14.62 3.50
CA SER A 108 7.15 14.80 2.37
C SER A 108 8.13 13.62 2.25
N LEU A 109 7.59 12.43 2.03
CA LEU A 109 8.35 11.18 1.89
C LEU A 109 7.99 10.52 0.56
N SER A 110 9.01 10.01 -0.13
CA SER A 110 8.82 9.27 -1.38
C SER A 110 8.55 7.80 -1.11
N SER A 111 7.74 7.20 -1.97
CA SER A 111 7.47 5.76 -1.96
C SER A 111 8.10 5.07 -3.14
N ALA A 112 8.59 3.86 -2.92
CA ALA A 112 8.88 2.93 -3.99
C ALA A 112 7.57 2.28 -4.50
N GLY A 113 7.63 1.66 -5.69
CA GLY A 113 6.48 1.02 -6.33
C GLY A 113 5.97 -0.25 -5.65
N THR A 114 6.67 -0.77 -4.63
CA THR A 114 6.24 -1.98 -3.92
C THR A 114 4.99 -1.69 -3.07
N PRO A 115 3.89 -2.42 -3.27
CA PRO A 115 2.66 -2.19 -2.52
C PRO A 115 2.88 -2.28 -1.00
N PRO A 116 2.33 -1.34 -0.20
CA PRO A 116 2.46 -1.36 1.23
C PRO A 116 1.63 -2.49 1.84
N VAL A 117 1.94 -2.90 3.06
CA VAL A 117 1.26 -3.98 3.80
C VAL A 117 0.73 -3.45 5.13
N SER A 118 -0.56 -3.68 5.39
CA SER A 118 -1.16 -3.38 6.69
C SER A 118 -0.71 -4.43 7.70
N VAL A 119 -0.20 -3.97 8.84
CA VAL A 119 0.24 -4.80 9.98
C VAL A 119 -0.36 -4.20 11.23
N VAL A 120 -1.28 -4.93 11.86
CA VAL A 120 -2.02 -4.46 13.06
C VAL A 120 -2.67 -3.09 12.79
N SER A 121 -2.20 -2.01 13.43
CA SER A 121 -2.71 -0.63 13.30
C SER A 121 -1.82 0.26 12.43
N ALA A 122 -0.82 -0.31 11.75
CA ALA A 122 0.16 0.40 10.95
C ALA A 122 0.09 0.00 9.47
N LEU A 123 0.52 0.91 8.59
CA LEU A 123 0.74 0.63 7.18
C LEU A 123 2.23 0.71 6.87
N LEU A 124 2.84 -0.42 6.51
CA LEU A 124 4.27 -0.52 6.26
C LEU A 124 4.52 -0.37 4.76
N PHE A 125 5.40 0.55 4.39
CA PHE A 125 5.68 0.91 3.00
C PHE A 125 7.17 1.04 2.75
N SER A 126 7.55 0.78 1.50
CA SER A 126 8.92 0.94 1.03
C SER A 126 9.16 2.39 0.63
N HIS A 127 10.18 3.01 1.20
CA HIS A 127 10.54 4.42 1.01
C HIS A 127 11.68 4.59 0.00
N GLY A 128 11.66 5.70 -0.75
CA GLY A 128 12.76 6.13 -1.60
C GLY A 128 13.17 5.10 -2.65
N SER A 129 14.44 4.66 -2.60
CA SER A 129 15.02 3.70 -3.55
C SER A 129 14.58 2.25 -3.32
N GLY A 130 13.69 1.99 -2.36
CA GLY A 130 13.20 0.66 -2.06
C GLY A 130 13.97 -0.09 -0.97
N GLN A 131 15.00 0.51 -0.39
CA GLN A 131 15.90 -0.12 0.60
C GLN A 131 15.58 0.28 2.05
N THR A 132 14.55 1.08 2.25
CA THR A 132 14.11 1.55 3.57
C THR A 132 12.65 1.17 3.76
N LEU A 133 12.34 0.49 4.85
CA LEU A 133 10.99 0.22 5.31
C LEU A 133 10.57 1.25 6.35
N ARG A 134 9.45 1.93 6.11
CA ARG A 134 8.82 2.85 7.06
C ARG A 134 7.42 2.37 7.41
N ALA A 135 6.94 2.73 8.60
CA ALA A 135 5.54 2.57 8.95
C ALA A 135 4.81 3.92 8.83
N ILE A 136 3.50 3.87 8.60
CA ILE A 136 2.56 4.95 8.85
C ILE A 136 1.72 4.51 10.04
N ILE A 137 1.80 5.24 11.15
CA ILE A 137 1.11 4.94 12.40
C ILE A 137 0.29 6.15 12.80
N GLY A 138 -0.96 5.93 13.24
CA GLY A 138 -1.86 6.99 13.67
C GLY A 138 -3.01 7.23 12.70
N ASP A 139 -3.67 8.36 12.87
CA ASP A 139 -4.92 8.69 12.19
C ASP A 139 -5.02 10.20 11.93
N ILE A 140 -6.14 10.63 11.34
CA ILE A 140 -6.35 12.03 10.94
C ILE A 140 -6.50 12.92 12.18
N GLU A 141 -7.07 12.39 13.25
CA GLU A 141 -7.41 13.10 14.48
C GLU A 141 -6.17 13.33 15.39
N ARG A 142 -5.29 12.33 15.51
CA ARG A 142 -4.08 12.34 16.34
C ARG A 142 -2.83 12.72 15.55
N GLY A 143 -2.90 12.65 14.22
CA GLY A 143 -1.77 12.83 13.32
C GLY A 143 -1.05 11.52 13.01
N TYR A 144 -0.27 11.55 11.93
CA TYR A 144 0.49 10.41 11.44
C TYR A 144 1.96 10.51 11.82
N GLN A 145 2.55 9.38 12.20
CA GLN A 145 3.98 9.20 12.43
C GLN A 145 4.58 8.28 11.38
N PHE A 146 5.86 8.53 11.05
CA PHE A 146 6.56 7.84 9.96
C PHE A 146 7.90 7.24 10.41
N PRO A 147 7.92 6.35 11.43
CA PRO A 147 9.15 5.79 11.94
C PRO A 147 9.88 4.97 10.88
N ASP A 148 11.21 5.06 10.91
CA ASP A 148 12.10 4.24 10.08
C ASP A 148 12.37 2.92 10.79
N LEU A 149 11.80 1.83 10.27
CA LEU A 149 11.95 0.50 10.86
C LEU A 149 13.29 -0.14 10.49
N THR A 150 14.00 0.41 9.51
CA THR A 150 15.22 -0.16 8.94
C THR A 150 16.48 0.35 9.64
N LEU A 151 16.38 1.33 10.54
CA LEU A 151 17.51 1.96 11.21
C LEU A 151 18.48 0.95 11.88
N SER A 152 17.96 -0.16 12.42
CA SER A 152 18.77 -1.23 13.04
C SER A 152 19.16 -2.36 12.08
N ALA A 153 18.70 -2.33 10.83
CA ALA A 153 18.79 -3.42 9.86
C ALA A 153 19.04 -2.96 8.41
N GLU A 154 19.66 -1.80 8.20
CA GLU A 154 19.96 -1.26 6.86
C GLU A 154 20.68 -2.27 5.95
N HIS A 155 21.64 -3.01 6.53
CA HIS A 155 22.38 -4.06 5.84
C HIS A 155 21.49 -5.19 5.30
N MET A 156 20.31 -5.43 5.89
CA MET A 156 19.41 -6.50 5.47
C MET A 156 18.61 -6.14 4.22
N LEU A 157 18.42 -4.85 3.92
CA LEU A 157 17.57 -4.37 2.83
C LEU A 157 18.33 -3.70 1.68
N MET A 158 19.66 -3.78 1.65
CA MET A 158 20.51 -3.16 0.62
C MET A 158 20.16 -3.57 -0.82
N SER A 159 19.68 -4.81 -1.02
CA SER A 159 19.25 -5.27 -2.35
C SER A 159 17.87 -4.75 -2.76
N GLY A 160 17.18 -4.01 -1.89
CA GLY A 160 15.85 -3.47 -2.12
C GLY A 160 14.71 -4.47 -1.88
N ILE A 161 13.54 -3.93 -1.51
CA ILE A 161 12.30 -4.64 -1.21
C ILE A 161 11.54 -4.91 -2.51
N ASN A 162 11.45 -6.18 -2.90
CA ASN A 162 10.70 -6.62 -4.08
C ASN A 162 9.24 -6.92 -3.76
N GLN A 163 8.99 -7.63 -2.67
CA GLN A 163 7.64 -8.02 -2.25
C GLN A 163 7.55 -8.08 -0.72
N MET A 164 6.37 -7.80 -0.18
CA MET A 164 6.07 -7.92 1.24
C MET A 164 4.83 -8.79 1.45
N ALA A 165 4.81 -9.58 2.51
CA ALA A 165 3.64 -10.35 2.94
C ALA A 165 3.58 -10.35 4.47
N PHE A 166 2.38 -10.16 5.03
CA PHE A 166 2.18 -10.23 6.47
C PHE A 166 1.58 -11.58 6.84
N GLN A 167 2.23 -12.27 7.76
CA GLN A 167 1.73 -13.47 8.42
C GLN A 167 1.27 -13.04 9.82
N GLU A 168 -0.04 -13.12 10.07
CA GLU A 168 -0.63 -12.63 11.32
C GLU A 168 -0.45 -13.64 12.47
N ASP A 169 -0.72 -14.92 12.19
CA ASP A 169 -0.66 -16.01 13.15
C ASP A 169 0.36 -17.09 12.73
N PRO A 170 1.05 -17.77 13.67
CA PRO A 170 0.96 -17.64 15.13
C PRO A 170 1.79 -16.47 15.70
N TYR A 171 2.58 -15.80 14.88
CA TYR A 171 3.38 -14.63 15.24
C TYR A 171 3.23 -13.56 14.17
N ALA A 172 3.04 -12.31 14.58
CA ALA A 172 2.96 -11.16 13.69
C ALA A 172 4.32 -10.92 13.00
N LEU A 173 4.46 -11.47 11.80
CA LEU A 173 5.69 -11.45 11.02
C LEU A 173 5.45 -10.77 9.67
N LEU A 174 6.16 -9.69 9.43
CA LEU A 174 6.33 -9.16 8.09
C LEU A 174 7.46 -9.94 7.40
N TRP A 175 7.11 -10.58 6.30
CA TRP A 175 8.05 -11.18 5.38
C TRP A 175 8.37 -10.23 4.24
N ILE A 176 9.65 -10.12 3.93
CA ILE A 176 10.20 -9.26 2.88
C ILE A 176 11.02 -10.13 1.94
N LEU A 177 10.61 -10.18 0.68
CA LEU A 177 11.40 -10.72 -0.41
C LEU A 177 12.24 -9.61 -1.01
N ARG A 178 13.55 -9.81 -1.08
CA ARG A 178 14.49 -8.87 -1.70
C ARG A 178 14.63 -9.13 -3.20
N HIS A 179 15.14 -8.15 -3.96
CA HIS A 179 15.40 -8.34 -5.39
C HIS A 179 16.48 -9.40 -5.70
N ASP A 180 17.32 -9.76 -4.73
CA ASP A 180 18.31 -10.82 -4.88
C ASP A 180 17.77 -12.21 -4.51
N GLY A 181 16.47 -12.33 -4.25
CA GLY A 181 15.77 -13.59 -3.97
C GLY A 181 15.99 -14.15 -2.56
N GLU A 182 16.65 -13.40 -1.67
CA GLU A 182 16.75 -13.73 -0.24
C GLU A 182 15.51 -13.24 0.53
N LEU A 183 15.18 -13.94 1.62
CA LEU A 183 14.08 -13.58 2.51
C LEU A 183 14.58 -12.93 3.80
N VAL A 184 13.88 -11.89 4.21
CA VAL A 184 14.05 -11.21 5.49
C VAL A 184 12.72 -11.23 6.23
N GLY A 185 12.76 -11.56 7.52
CA GLY A 185 11.62 -11.46 8.42
C GLY A 185 11.79 -10.29 9.39
N CYS A 186 10.68 -9.65 9.71
CA CYS A 186 10.60 -8.57 10.68
C CYS A 186 9.41 -8.82 11.60
N THR A 187 9.68 -9.08 12.88
CA THR A 187 8.66 -9.02 13.93
C THR A 187 8.45 -7.55 14.28
N PHE A 188 7.24 -7.06 14.06
CA PHE A 188 6.88 -5.67 14.31
C PHE A 188 5.61 -5.60 15.16
N ASP A 189 5.77 -5.15 16.40
CA ASP A 189 4.68 -4.87 17.33
C ASP A 189 4.93 -3.48 17.94
N PRO A 190 4.25 -2.43 17.43
CA PRO A 190 4.42 -1.08 17.92
C PRO A 190 3.84 -0.89 19.33
N GLU A 191 2.88 -1.71 19.77
CA GLU A 191 2.26 -1.57 21.09
C GLU A 191 3.18 -2.03 22.21
N ASN A 192 3.95 -3.09 21.96
CA ASN A 192 4.92 -3.66 22.89
C ASN A 192 6.36 -3.21 22.61
N GLU A 193 6.56 -2.22 21.72
CA GLU A 193 7.87 -1.69 21.31
C GLU A 193 8.83 -2.78 20.78
N VAL A 194 8.30 -3.80 20.11
CA VAL A 194 9.10 -4.89 19.53
C VAL A 194 9.38 -4.60 18.06
N LEU A 195 10.67 -4.56 17.74
CA LEU A 195 11.19 -4.55 16.38
C LEU A 195 12.38 -5.50 16.30
N ALA A 196 12.19 -6.65 15.67
CA ALA A 196 13.22 -7.68 15.56
C ALA A 196 13.37 -8.16 14.12
N TRP A 197 14.59 -8.05 13.60
CA TRP A 197 14.95 -8.42 12.25
C TRP A 197 15.69 -9.75 12.23
N HIS A 198 15.44 -10.55 11.21
CA HIS A 198 16.09 -11.84 11.05
C HIS A 198 16.11 -12.26 9.58
N THR A 199 17.12 -13.04 9.19
CA THR A 199 17.35 -13.45 7.80
C THR A 199 17.00 -14.91 7.61
N HIS A 200 16.51 -15.26 6.41
CA HIS A 200 16.12 -16.62 6.05
C HIS A 200 16.73 -17.00 4.70
N SER A 201 17.78 -17.82 4.75
CA SER A 201 18.35 -18.45 3.56
C SER A 201 17.79 -19.86 3.42
N LEU A 202 17.22 -20.17 2.26
CA LEU A 202 16.57 -21.46 1.97
C LEU A 202 17.56 -22.62 1.72
N GLY A 203 18.87 -22.36 1.82
CA GLY A 203 19.92 -23.33 1.55
C GLY A 203 20.16 -23.59 0.06
N GLY A 204 21.34 -24.11 -0.27
CA GLY A 204 21.76 -24.32 -1.67
C GLY A 204 21.82 -23.03 -2.48
N ASN A 205 21.46 -23.11 -3.76
CA ASN A 205 21.35 -21.96 -4.67
C ASN A 205 19.87 -21.54 -4.90
N ALA A 206 18.99 -21.87 -3.97
CA ALA A 206 17.56 -21.57 -4.11
C ALA A 206 17.34 -20.05 -4.07
N LYS A 207 16.46 -19.56 -4.94
CA LYS A 207 16.05 -18.16 -4.99
C LYS A 207 14.53 -18.08 -5.04
N VAL A 208 13.97 -17.26 -4.17
CA VAL A 208 12.53 -17.00 -4.11
C VAL A 208 12.16 -15.97 -5.17
N HIS A 209 11.12 -16.24 -5.93
CA HIS A 209 10.61 -15.33 -6.98
C HIS A 209 9.32 -14.64 -6.55
N SER A 210 8.48 -15.32 -5.77
CA SER A 210 7.26 -14.73 -5.21
C SER A 210 6.84 -15.42 -3.91
N MET A 211 6.01 -14.71 -3.17
CA MET A 211 5.54 -15.13 -1.85
C MET A 211 4.05 -14.76 -1.66
N ALA A 212 3.35 -15.49 -0.82
CA ALA A 212 2.01 -15.10 -0.37
C ALA A 212 1.81 -15.62 1.06
N SER A 213 1.01 -14.90 1.85
CA SER A 213 0.54 -15.42 3.13
C SER A 213 -0.98 -15.51 3.14
N PHE A 214 -1.50 -16.60 3.68
CA PHE A 214 -2.93 -16.83 3.82
C PHE A 214 -3.25 -17.66 5.05
N ILE A 215 -4.45 -17.46 5.59
CA ILE A 215 -4.96 -18.25 6.71
C ILE A 215 -5.35 -19.63 6.19
N HIS A 216 -4.74 -20.66 6.76
CA HIS A 216 -5.06 -22.05 6.46
C HIS A 216 -6.39 -22.44 7.11
N SER A 217 -7.34 -22.87 6.29
CA SER A 217 -8.74 -23.05 6.70
C SER A 217 -8.98 -24.10 7.78
N ALA A 218 -8.08 -25.10 7.93
CA ALA A 218 -8.25 -26.17 8.91
C ALA A 218 -7.52 -25.90 10.24
N SER A 219 -6.40 -25.16 10.23
CA SER A 219 -5.62 -24.86 11.43
C SER A 219 -5.95 -23.48 12.01
N GLY A 220 -6.51 -22.58 11.21
CA GLY A 220 -6.76 -21.18 11.58
C GLY A 220 -5.49 -20.33 11.66
N GLN A 221 -4.32 -20.91 11.37
CA GLN A 221 -3.04 -20.20 11.40
C GLN A 221 -2.69 -19.62 10.03
N SER A 222 -1.90 -18.55 10.00
CA SER A 222 -1.38 -18.03 8.74
C SER A 222 -0.16 -18.84 8.30
N GLU A 223 -0.15 -19.23 7.03
CA GLU A 223 0.97 -19.92 6.40
C GLU A 223 1.64 -19.00 5.39
N LEU A 224 2.96 -19.18 5.22
CA LEU A 224 3.73 -18.51 4.18
C LEU A 224 4.01 -19.50 3.05
N TRP A 225 3.61 -19.13 1.84
CA TRP A 225 3.82 -19.90 0.64
C TRP A 225 4.84 -19.19 -0.25
N LEU A 226 5.83 -19.97 -0.70
CA LEU A 226 6.95 -19.47 -1.49
C LEU A 226 6.97 -20.19 -2.84
N PHE A 227 7.23 -19.44 -3.89
CA PHE A 227 7.61 -20.00 -5.18
C PHE A 227 9.09 -19.73 -5.41
N ASP A 228 9.89 -20.79 -5.36
CA ASP A 228 11.33 -20.74 -5.53
C ASP A 228 11.78 -21.52 -6.78
N SER A 229 13.01 -21.22 -7.22
CA SER A 229 13.72 -22.06 -8.16
C SER A 229 14.99 -22.59 -7.52
N SER A 230 15.15 -23.91 -7.50
CA SER A 230 16.42 -24.57 -7.21
C SER A 230 17.02 -25.13 -8.51
N ARG A 231 18.27 -24.78 -8.81
CA ARG A 231 19.02 -25.52 -9.83
C ARG A 231 19.45 -26.85 -9.21
N ILE A 232 18.81 -27.94 -9.63
CA ILE A 232 19.34 -29.28 -9.39
C ILE A 232 20.60 -29.40 -10.24
N SER A 233 21.77 -29.36 -9.61
CA SER A 233 23.01 -29.76 -10.27
C SER A 233 22.89 -31.25 -10.62
N GLN A 234 22.79 -31.56 -11.91
CA GLN A 234 23.04 -32.90 -12.44
C GLN A 234 24.53 -33.23 -12.36
#